data_AF-A0A511MAM5-F1
#
_entry.id   AF-A0A511MAM5-F1
#
_cell.length_a   1.000
_cell.length_b   1.000
_cell.length_c   1.000
_cell.angle_alpha   90.00
_cell.angle_beta   90.00
_cell.angle_gamma   90.00
#
_symmetry.space_group_name_H-M   'P 1'
#
loop_
_entity.id
_entity.type
_entity.pdbx_description
1 polymer ?
#
loop_
_entity_poly.entity_id
_entity_poly.type
_entity_poly.pdbx_seq_one_letter_code
_entity_poly.pdbx_strand_id
1 'polypeptide(L)'
;MGQVDLTTHDTWQSALAELPAAPDIHLELSELTFIDTHGTLILVEATNQSAEGRRVVLHNPPVTLVRILELFWPSLPTIEVDRA
;
A
#
# COMPACT_ATOMS: atom_id res chain seq x y z
N MET A 1 4.24 16.05 -3.24
CA MET A 1 4.31 15.48 -1.88
C MET A 1 2.93 15.45 -1.23
N GLY A 2 2.48 14.26 -0.80
CA GLY A 2 1.17 14.00 -0.22
C GLY A 2 1.23 13.10 1.02
N GLN A 3 0.12 13.01 1.74
CA GLN A 3 -0.01 12.20 2.96
C GLN A 3 -1.30 11.37 2.89
N VAL A 4 -1.30 10.22 3.58
CA VAL A 4 -2.50 9.43 3.84
C VAL A 4 -2.78 9.48 5.34
N ASP A 5 -3.81 10.24 5.68
CA ASP A 5 -4.28 10.51 7.04
C ASP A 5 -5.82 10.57 7.07
N LEU A 6 -6.37 10.90 8.25
CA LEU A 6 -7.82 11.01 8.49
C LEU A 6 -8.58 11.81 7.41
N THR A 7 -7.95 12.78 6.75
CA THR A 7 -8.61 13.64 5.75
C THR A 7 -8.53 13.10 4.33
N THR A 8 -7.69 12.08 4.09
CA THR A 8 -7.34 11.58 2.75
C THR A 8 -7.61 10.08 2.58
N HIS A 9 -8.06 9.38 3.62
CA HIS A 9 -8.42 7.95 3.56
C HIS A 9 -9.42 7.63 2.44
N ASP A 10 -10.48 8.43 2.25
CA ASP A 10 -11.48 8.19 1.22
C ASP A 10 -10.89 8.29 -0.20
N THR A 11 -9.98 9.24 -0.41
CA THR A 11 -9.28 9.40 -1.70
C THR A 11 -8.32 8.25 -1.94
N TRP A 12 -7.60 7.82 -0.90
CA TRP A 12 -6.69 6.68 -0.93
C TRP A 12 -7.43 5.36 -1.25
N GLN A 13 -8.54 5.11 -0.56
CA GLN A 13 -9.37 3.93 -0.79
C GLN A 13 -9.94 3.90 -2.21
N SER A 14 -10.43 5.04 -2.70
CA SER A 14 -10.97 5.16 -4.06
C SER A 14 -9.89 4.88 -5.11
N ALA A 15 -8.68 5.44 -4.94
CA ALA A 15 -7.56 5.17 -5.84
C ALA A 15 -7.15 3.68 -5.85
N LEU A 16 -7.14 3.03 -4.68
CA LEU A 16 -6.82 1.60 -4.58
C LEU A 16 -7.90 0.68 -5.14
N ALA A 17 -9.17 1.13 -5.17
CA ALA A 17 -10.26 0.38 -5.80
C ALA A 17 -10.15 0.32 -7.33
N GLU A 18 -9.41 1.25 -7.94
CA GLU A 18 -9.18 1.33 -9.39
C GLU A 18 -7.98 0.49 -9.86
N LEU A 19 -7.34 -0.26 -8.96
CA LEU A 19 -6.20 -1.09 -9.30
C LEU A 19 -6.54 -2.09 -10.42
N PRO A 20 -5.70 -2.18 -11.48
CA PRO A 20 -6.00 -3.01 -12.64
C PRO A 20 -5.99 -4.49 -12.28
N ALA A 21 -6.69 -5.29 -13.09
CA ALA A 21 -6.64 -6.74 -13.00
C ALA A 21 -5.33 -7.31 -13.57
N ALA A 22 -4.21 -7.08 -12.89
CA ALA A 22 -2.87 -7.54 -13.27
C ALA A 22 -2.31 -8.56 -12.26
N PRO A 23 -1.39 -9.45 -12.68
CA PRO A 23 -0.70 -10.36 -11.77
C PRO A 23 0.25 -9.59 -10.83
N ASP A 24 0.96 -8.59 -11.34
CA ASP A 24 1.83 -7.71 -10.57
C ASP A 24 1.39 -6.25 -10.74
N ILE A 25 1.27 -5.52 -9.62
CA ILE A 25 0.95 -4.10 -9.59
C ILE A 25 2.11 -3.38 -8.93
N HIS A 26 2.62 -2.33 -9.58
CA HIS A 26 3.69 -1.51 -9.04
C HIS A 26 3.13 -0.16 -8.60
N LEU A 27 3.32 0.18 -7.32
CA LEU A 27 2.95 1.47 -6.76
C LEU A 27 4.19 2.32 -6.54
N GLU A 28 4.31 3.42 -7.28
CA GLU A 28 5.33 4.45 -7.04
C GLU A 28 4.87 5.40 -5.93
N LEU A 29 5.62 5.43 -4.83
CA LEU A 29 5.28 6.16 -3.61
C LEU A 29 6.31 7.24 -3.25
N SER A 30 7.23 7.60 -4.14
CA SER A 30 8.25 8.63 -3.89
C SER A 30 7.67 9.99 -3.45
N GLU A 31 6.44 10.31 -3.87
CA GLU A 31 5.73 11.54 -3.48
C GLU A 31 4.86 11.38 -2.23
N LEU A 32 4.72 10.18 -1.67
CA LEU A 32 4.00 9.94 -0.42
C LEU A 32 4.96 10.11 0.75
N THR A 33 4.79 11.18 1.53
CA THR A 33 5.71 11.51 2.62
C THR A 33 5.30 10.91 3.95
N PHE A 34 4.04 10.54 4.10
CA PHE A 34 3.49 9.99 5.34
C PHE A 34 2.26 9.13 5.08
N ILE A 35 2.09 8.11 5.90
CA ILE A 35 0.85 7.34 6.01
C ILE A 35 0.66 6.89 7.46
N ASP A 36 -0.57 6.98 7.96
CA ASP A 36 -0.94 6.45 9.26
C ASP A 36 -1.29 4.94 9.21
N THR A 37 -1.55 4.37 10.38
CA THR A 37 -1.89 2.94 10.50
C THR A 37 -3.18 2.58 9.77
N HIS A 38 -4.16 3.49 9.71
CA HIS A 38 -5.44 3.20 9.06
C HIS A 38 -5.30 3.24 7.53
N GLY A 39 -4.56 4.19 6.98
CA GLY A 39 -4.19 4.21 5.56
C GLY A 39 -3.43 2.95 5.14
N THR A 40 -2.55 2.45 6.01
CA THR A 40 -1.83 1.19 5.77
C THR A 40 -2.79 0.00 5.77
N LEU A 41 -3.75 -0.05 6.69
CA LEU A 41 -4.80 -1.08 6.70
C LEU A 41 -5.59 -1.09 5.39
N ILE A 42 -6.01 0.09 4.90
CA ILE A 42 -6.73 0.22 3.62
C ILE A 42 -5.91 -0.38 2.46
N LEU A 43 -4.60 -0.13 2.42
CA LEU A 43 -3.71 -0.73 1.42
C LEU A 43 -3.71 -2.25 1.52
N VAL A 44 -3.49 -2.80 2.72
CA VAL A 44 -3.46 -4.25 2.95
C VAL A 44 -4.78 -4.90 2.52
N GLU A 45 -5.91 -4.32 2.90
CA GLU A 45 -7.24 -4.83 2.53
C GLU A 45 -7.47 -4.80 1.01
N ALA A 46 -7.04 -3.74 0.31
CA ALA A 46 -7.13 -3.66 -1.14
C ALA A 46 -6.31 -4.77 -1.82
N THR A 47 -5.13 -5.08 -1.28
CA THR A 47 -4.27 -6.14 -1.83
C THR A 47 -4.82 -7.55 -1.57
N ASN A 48 -5.47 -7.78 -0.43
CA ASN A 48 -6.04 -9.07 -0.07
C ASN A 48 -7.35 -9.40 -0.81
N GLN A 49 -8.08 -8.39 -1.24
CA GLN A 49 -9.31 -8.55 -2.04
C GLN A 49 -9.02 -8.87 -3.52
N SER A 50 -7.75 -8.87 -3.92
CA SER A 50 -7.34 -9.15 -5.29
C SER A 50 -7.35 -10.66 -5.61
N ALA A 51 -7.45 -10.99 -6.90
CA ALA A 51 -7.44 -12.38 -7.38
C ALA A 51 -6.22 -13.17 -6.85
N GLU A 52 -6.41 -14.46 -6.59
CA GLU A 52 -5.35 -15.35 -6.10
C GLU A 52 -4.06 -15.19 -6.92
N GLY A 53 -2.94 -14.97 -6.22
CA GLY A 53 -1.63 -14.82 -6.82
C GLY A 53 -1.25 -13.39 -7.23
N ARG A 54 -2.12 -12.38 -7.04
CA ARG A 54 -1.73 -10.98 -7.27
C ARG A 54 -0.72 -10.50 -6.24
N ARG A 55 0.32 -9.81 -6.70
CA ARG A 55 1.31 -9.11 -5.86
C ARG A 55 1.28 -7.61 -6.11
N VAL A 56 1.39 -6.83 -5.04
CA VAL A 56 1.61 -5.38 -5.09
C VAL A 56 3.03 -5.09 -4.64
N VAL A 57 3.82 -4.48 -5.52
CA VAL A 57 5.20 -4.07 -5.26
C VAL A 57 5.22 -2.57 -4.98
N LEU A 58 5.72 -2.19 -3.80
CA LEU A 58 5.83 -0.81 -3.36
C LEU A 58 7.22 -0.27 -3.70
N HIS A 59 7.26 0.76 -4.53
CA HIS A 59 8.47 1.50 -4.89
C HIS A 59 8.57 2.77 -4.06
N ASN A 60 9.74 3.01 -3.47
CA ASN A 60 10.03 4.19 -2.64
C ASN A 60 8.97 4.50 -1.56
N PRO A 61 8.44 3.51 -0.80
CA PRO A 61 7.45 3.80 0.22
C PRO A 61 8.05 4.69 1.33
N PRO A 62 7.23 5.55 1.98
CA PRO A 62 7.68 6.26 3.15
C PRO A 62 8.06 5.27 4.25
N VAL A 63 9.08 5.62 5.05
CA VAL A 63 9.58 4.78 6.15
C VAL A 63 8.47 4.40 7.14
N THR A 64 7.47 5.27 7.33
CA THR A 64 6.32 4.99 8.19
C THR A 64 5.51 3.80 7.68
N LEU A 65 5.29 3.68 6.37
CA LEU A 65 4.57 2.55 5.77
C LEU A 65 5.30 1.24 6.02
N VAL A 66 6.60 1.20 5.71
CA VAL A 66 7.45 0.01 5.92
C VAL A 66 7.40 -0.41 7.39
N ARG A 67 7.53 0.55 8.31
CA ARG A 67 7.53 0.25 9.74
C ARG A 67 6.20 -0.30 10.23
N ILE A 68 5.07 0.25 9.74
CA ILE A 68 3.73 -0.24 10.11
C ILE A 68 3.53 -1.66 9.56
N LEU A 69 3.91 -1.91 8.30
CA LEU A 69 3.84 -3.25 7.69
C LEU A 69 4.66 -4.27 8.48
N GLU A 70 5.91 -3.95 8.86
CA GLU A 70 6.75 -4.82 9.68
C GLU A 70 6.13 -5.16 11.04
N LEU A 71 5.46 -4.19 11.67
CA LEU A 71 4.91 -4.35 13.02
C LEU A 71 3.60 -5.14 13.05
N PHE A 72 2.71 -4.91 12.09
CA PHE A 72 1.35 -5.46 12.09
C PHE A 72 1.15 -6.60 11.09
N TRP A 73 1.95 -6.64 10.02
CA TRP A 73 1.86 -7.64 8.94
C TRP A 73 3.25 -8.15 8.51
N PRO A 74 4.03 -8.76 9.42
CA PRO A 74 5.39 -9.21 9.15
C PRO A 74 5.50 -10.33 8.08
N SER A 75 4.36 -10.88 7.63
CA SER A 75 4.29 -12.00 6.69
C SER A 75 3.12 -11.84 5.74
N LEU A 76 3.12 -10.76 4.96
CA LEU A 76 2.07 -10.45 3.98
C LEU A 76 2.52 -10.84 2.57
N PRO A 77 2.01 -11.94 1.98
CA PRO A 77 2.47 -12.43 0.68
C PRO A 77 2.00 -11.57 -0.51
N THR A 78 0.99 -10.72 -0.28
CA THR A 78 0.36 -9.85 -1.29
C THR A 78 1.07 -8.52 -1.47
N ILE A 79 1.96 -8.13 -0.55
CA ILE A 79 2.74 -6.89 -0.62
C ILE A 79 4.22 -7.21 -0.57
N GLU A 80 4.96 -6.66 -1.53
CA GLU A 80 6.41 -6.63 -1.55
C GLU A 80 6.89 -5.19 -1.47
N VAL A 81 7.95 -4.94 -0.72
CA VAL A 81 8.64 -3.63 -0.70
C VAL A 81 9.90 -3.77 -1.53
N ASP A 82 9.99 -3.03 -2.63
CA ASP A 82 11.22 -3.01 -3.42
C ASP A 82 12.32 -2.33 -2.61
N ARG A 83 13.41 -3.08 -2.40
CA ARG A 83 14.60 -2.59 -1.69
C ARG A 83 15.59 -2.15 -2.76
N ALA A 84 15.31 -1.01 -3.39
CA ALA A 84 16.28 -0.32 -4.24
C ALA A 84 17.51 0.14 -3.44
#